data_AF-A0A2W2FG83-F1
#
_entry.id   AF-A0A2W2FG83-F1
#
_cell.length_a   1.000
_cell.length_b   1.000
_cell.length_c   1.000
_cell.angle_alpha   90.00
_cell.angle_beta   90.00
_cell.angle_gamma   90.00
#
_symmetry.space_group_name_H-M   'P 1'
#
loop_
_entity.id
_entity.type
_entity.pdbx_description
1 polymer ?
#
loop_
_entity_poly.entity_id
_entity_poly.type
_entity_poly.pdbx_seq_one_letter_code
_entity_poly.pdbx_strand_id
1 'polypeptide(L)'
;MTDRTYRKYQDGEEVRLCVTGEVKITDDGPVLQLADGHSLPLADPALPVDVTFVTPADGAPHPGQLWADALGGEWFAQLARGGEVWMTAADGTQERWQTLHEFADTGPIRLLRQAPGQPGDERPGGE
;
A
#
# COMPACT_ATOMS: atom_id res chain seq x y z
N MET A 1 -19.24 -22.26 15.34
CA MET A 1 -19.37 -21.10 16.24
C MET A 1 -18.03 -20.89 16.91
N THR A 2 -17.25 -19.91 16.46
CA THR A 2 -15.98 -19.56 17.09
C THR A 2 -16.28 -18.52 18.17
N ASP A 3 -16.15 -18.93 19.41
CA ASP A 3 -16.27 -18.08 20.59
C ASP A 3 -15.11 -17.07 20.56
N ARG A 4 -15.39 -15.82 20.17
CA ARG A 4 -14.39 -14.74 20.19
C ARG A 4 -14.33 -14.21 21.61
N THR A 5 -13.43 -14.75 22.41
CA THR A 5 -13.13 -14.22 23.74
C THR A 5 -12.48 -12.85 23.58
N TYR A 6 -13.26 -11.78 23.74
CA TYR A 6 -12.74 -10.41 23.76
C TYR A 6 -11.88 -10.22 25.01
N ARG A 7 -10.55 -10.13 24.82
CA ARG A 7 -9.66 -9.67 25.88
C ARG A 7 -9.89 -8.18 26.10
N LYS A 8 -10.07 -7.77 27.36
CA LYS A 8 -10.06 -6.34 27.72
C LYS A 8 -8.64 -5.81 27.59
N TYR A 9 -8.47 -4.72 26.85
CA TYR A 9 -7.21 -3.98 26.80
C TYR A 9 -6.82 -3.52 28.22
N GLN A 10 -5.53 -3.57 28.52
CA GLN A 10 -4.99 -3.08 29.78
C GLN A 10 -4.52 -1.63 29.64
N ASP A 11 -4.53 -0.91 30.75
CA ASP A 11 -3.99 0.45 30.80
C ASP A 11 -2.48 0.42 30.46
N GLY A 12 -2.04 1.29 29.55
CA GLY A 12 -0.67 1.33 29.03
C GLY A 12 -0.34 0.30 27.94
N GLU A 13 -1.29 -0.53 27.47
CA GLU A 13 -1.07 -1.45 26.35
C GLU A 13 -0.98 -0.68 25.01
N GLU A 14 0.10 -0.89 24.26
CA GLU A 14 0.27 -0.32 22.91
C GLU A 14 -0.67 -1.05 21.93
N VAL A 15 -1.56 -0.30 21.28
CA VAL A 15 -2.48 -0.82 20.27
C VAL A 15 -2.10 -0.24 18.92
N ARG A 16 -1.82 -1.12 17.95
CA ARG A 16 -1.59 -0.73 16.55
C ARG A 16 -2.85 -1.01 15.73
N LEU A 17 -3.35 0.03 15.06
CA LEU A 17 -4.52 -0.04 14.21
C LEU A 17 -4.09 0.07 12.75
N CYS A 18 -4.41 -0.94 11.94
CA CYS A 18 -4.27 -0.86 10.49
C CYS A 18 -5.60 -0.38 9.90
N VAL A 19 -5.59 0.82 9.29
CA VAL A 19 -6.75 1.41 8.64
C VAL A 19 -6.44 1.70 7.18
N THR A 20 -7.45 1.54 6.31
CA THR A 20 -7.35 1.87 4.89
C THR A 20 -8.23 3.08 4.60
N GLY A 21 -7.70 4.04 3.86
CA GLY A 21 -8.40 5.25 3.47
C GLY A 21 -7.78 5.88 2.23
N GLU A 22 -8.45 6.89 1.70
CA GLU A 22 -7.97 7.70 0.57
C GLU A 22 -7.13 8.86 1.12
N VAL A 23 -5.95 9.12 0.56
CA VAL A 23 -5.17 10.30 0.92
C VAL A 23 -5.73 11.51 0.18
N LYS A 24 -6.12 12.56 0.92
CA LYS A 24 -6.59 13.85 0.36
C LYS A 24 -5.71 15.00 0.81
N ILE A 25 -5.49 15.96 -0.07
CA ILE A 25 -4.79 17.21 0.27
C ILE A 25 -5.84 18.27 0.58
N THR A 26 -5.77 18.84 1.79
CA THR A 26 -6.65 19.91 2.27
C THR A 26 -5.85 21.18 2.55
N ASP A 27 -6.54 22.30 2.82
CA ASP A 27 -5.89 23.57 3.20
C ASP A 27 -5.04 23.44 4.47
N ASP A 28 -5.41 22.52 5.37
CA ASP A 28 -4.70 22.24 6.62
C ASP A 28 -3.63 21.12 6.50
N GLY A 29 -3.44 20.57 5.29
CA GLY A 29 -2.45 19.53 4.99
C GLY A 29 -3.02 18.19 4.52
N PRO A 30 -2.18 17.14 4.39
CA PRO A 30 -2.61 15.82 3.95
C PRO A 30 -3.40 15.08 5.04
N VAL A 31 -4.53 14.52 4.66
CA VAL A 31 -5.40 13.71 5.54
C VAL A 31 -5.66 12.34 4.92
N LEU A 32 -5.80 11.33 5.77
CA LEU A 32 -6.35 10.02 5.40
C LEU A 32 -7.87 10.05 5.61
N GLN A 33 -8.62 10.07 4.52
CA GLN A 33 -10.08 9.99 4.51
C GLN A 33 -10.52 8.53 4.62
N LEU A 34 -11.16 8.17 5.73
CA LEU A 34 -11.74 6.86 5.96
C LEU A 34 -13.12 6.74 5.29
N ALA A 35 -13.53 5.49 5.03
CA ALA A 35 -14.79 5.18 4.35
C ALA A 35 -16.05 5.60 5.12
N ASP A 36 -15.92 5.80 6.43
CA ASP A 36 -17.01 6.25 7.31
C ASP A 36 -17.13 7.79 7.37
N GLY A 37 -16.31 8.51 6.61
CA GLY A 37 -16.32 9.97 6.54
C GLY A 37 -15.40 10.67 7.53
N HIS A 38 -14.73 9.94 8.44
CA HIS A 38 -13.72 10.55 9.31
C HIS A 38 -12.41 10.82 8.54
N SER A 39 -11.73 11.90 8.92
CA SER A 39 -10.43 12.28 8.34
C SER A 39 -9.38 12.26 9.45
N LEU A 40 -8.26 11.58 9.20
CA LEU A 40 -7.12 11.55 10.11
C LEU A 40 -5.98 12.41 9.54
N PRO A 41 -5.49 13.43 10.26
CA PRO A 41 -4.36 14.21 9.81
C PRO A 41 -3.09 13.35 9.77
N LEU A 42 -2.40 13.33 8.63
CA LEU A 42 -1.16 12.56 8.45
C LEU A 42 0.08 13.30 8.97
N ALA A 43 -0.04 14.59 9.27
CA ALA A 43 1.03 15.45 9.75
C ALA A 43 0.93 15.74 11.27
N ASP A 44 0.04 15.08 12.00
CA ASP A 44 -0.14 15.33 13.43
C ASP A 44 0.96 14.63 14.26
N PRO A 45 1.89 15.36 14.89
CA PRO A 45 2.96 14.78 15.70
C PRO A 45 2.44 14.07 16.97
N ALA A 46 1.18 14.27 17.37
CA ALA A 46 0.54 13.52 18.44
C ALA A 46 0.09 12.12 18.01
N LEU A 47 0.03 11.86 16.71
CA LEU A 47 -0.25 10.56 16.12
C LEU A 47 1.03 10.05 15.46
N PRO A 48 1.81 9.16 16.10
CA PRO A 48 2.91 8.48 15.44
C PRO A 48 2.33 7.51 14.39
N VAL A 49 1.97 8.05 13.22
CA VAL A 49 1.43 7.29 12.08
C VAL A 49 2.60 6.89 11.20
N ASP A 50 2.91 5.60 11.18
CA ASP A 50 3.74 5.02 10.13
C ASP A 50 2.92 4.91 8.84
N VAL A 51 3.07 5.88 7.95
CA VAL A 51 2.40 5.88 6.65
C VAL A 51 3.13 4.94 5.70
N THR A 52 2.52 3.79 5.40
CA THR A 52 2.98 2.90 4.32
C THR A 52 2.19 3.20 3.05
N PHE A 53 2.86 3.72 2.02
CA PHE A 53 2.25 3.91 0.70
C PHE A 53 2.02 2.54 0.06
N VAL A 54 0.77 2.15 0.01
CA VAL A 54 0.30 0.95 -0.69
C VAL A 54 -0.22 1.36 -2.07
N THR A 55 0.05 0.55 -3.08
CA THR A 55 -0.47 0.85 -4.41
C THR A 55 -1.89 0.34 -4.50
N PRO A 56 -2.85 1.17 -4.92
CA PRO A 56 -4.24 0.75 -5.02
C PRO A 56 -4.40 -0.24 -6.18
N ALA A 57 -5.36 -1.17 -6.11
CA ALA A 57 -5.54 -2.28 -7.06
C ALA A 57 -5.78 -1.85 -8.53
N ASP A 58 -6.12 -0.58 -8.75
CA ASP A 58 -6.26 0.08 -10.05
C ASP A 58 -4.98 0.80 -10.53
N GLY A 59 -4.02 1.06 -9.64
CA GLY A 59 -2.69 1.61 -9.94
C GLY A 59 -1.71 0.54 -10.43
N ALA A 60 -2.03 -0.12 -11.55
CA ALA A 60 -1.27 -1.27 -12.05
C ALA A 60 0.25 -1.00 -12.13
N PRO A 61 1.09 -1.92 -11.63
CA PRO A 61 2.53 -1.69 -11.56
C PRO A 61 3.16 -1.59 -12.95
N HIS A 62 4.14 -0.71 -13.07
CA HIS A 62 4.92 -0.57 -14.27
C HIS A 62 5.88 -1.75 -14.44
N PRO A 63 6.09 -2.23 -15.68
CA PRO A 63 7.05 -3.29 -15.97
C PRO A 63 8.44 -2.90 -15.48
N GLY A 64 9.12 -3.83 -14.80
CA GLY A 64 10.45 -3.58 -14.24
C GLY A 64 10.46 -3.10 -12.78
N GLN A 65 9.30 -2.78 -12.20
CA GLN A 65 9.20 -2.47 -10.77
C GLN A 65 9.33 -3.73 -9.90
N LEU A 66 9.93 -3.56 -8.72
CA LEU A 66 10.01 -4.59 -7.68
C LEU A 66 9.09 -4.22 -6.52
N TRP A 67 8.31 -5.18 -6.06
CA TRP A 67 7.28 -5.04 -5.04
C TRP A 67 7.49 -6.03 -3.91
N ALA A 68 6.96 -5.76 -2.72
CA ALA A 68 6.85 -6.73 -1.63
C ALA A 68 5.40 -6.96 -1.26
N ASP A 69 5.01 -8.22 -1.08
CA ASP A 69 3.73 -8.56 -0.48
C ASP A 69 3.70 -8.29 1.04
N ALA A 70 2.53 -8.52 1.65
CA ALA A 70 2.34 -8.34 3.09
C ALA A 70 3.25 -9.24 3.97
N LEU A 71 3.75 -10.36 3.41
CA LEU A 71 4.67 -11.30 4.09
C LEU A 71 6.15 -10.96 3.84
N GLY A 72 6.43 -9.99 2.97
CA GLY A 72 7.79 -9.60 2.58
C GLY A 72 8.35 -10.38 1.40
N GLY A 73 7.55 -11.20 0.72
CA GLY A 73 7.92 -11.85 -0.53
C GLY A 73 8.08 -10.82 -1.65
N GLU A 74 9.16 -10.94 -2.44
CA GLU A 74 9.46 -10.01 -3.52
C GLU A 74 8.81 -10.43 -4.84
N TRP A 75 8.21 -9.47 -5.54
CA TRP A 75 7.46 -9.66 -6.77
C TRP A 75 7.92 -8.68 -7.86
N PHE A 76 8.33 -9.22 -9.01
CA PHE A 76 8.74 -8.42 -10.16
C PHE A 76 7.59 -8.23 -11.15
N ALA A 77 7.28 -6.98 -11.48
CA ALA A 77 6.21 -6.64 -12.42
C ALA A 77 6.66 -6.85 -13.88
N GLN A 78 5.88 -7.62 -14.64
CA GLN A 78 6.06 -7.90 -16.06
C GLN A 78 4.78 -7.52 -16.84
N LEU A 79 4.94 -6.89 -18.00
CA LEU A 79 3.81 -6.70 -18.92
C LEU A 79 3.58 -7.98 -19.71
N ALA A 80 2.37 -8.51 -19.69
CA ALA A 80 1.94 -9.53 -20.64
C ALA A 80 1.32 -8.87 -21.90
N ARG A 81 1.24 -9.65 -22.98
CA ARG A 81 0.53 -9.25 -24.20
C ARG A 81 -0.94 -9.01 -23.85
N GLY A 82 -1.49 -7.86 -24.25
CA GLY A 82 -2.88 -7.50 -23.97
C GLY A 82 -3.07 -6.50 -22.82
N GLY A 83 -1.99 -5.95 -22.26
CA GLY A 83 -2.06 -4.90 -21.22
C GLY A 83 -2.30 -5.43 -19.81
N GLU A 84 -2.31 -6.75 -19.63
CA GLU A 84 -2.35 -7.36 -18.30
C GLU A 84 -0.96 -7.31 -17.64
N VAL A 85 -0.93 -6.96 -16.36
CA VAL A 85 0.30 -6.96 -15.55
C VAL A 85 0.37 -8.25 -14.75
N TRP A 86 1.48 -8.96 -14.90
CA TRP A 86 1.79 -10.19 -14.19
C TRP A 86 2.96 -9.95 -13.26
N MET A 87 2.92 -10.58 -12.10
CA MET A 87 3.90 -10.46 -11.04
C MET A 87 4.62 -11.80 -10.93
N THR A 88 5.96 -11.79 -10.94
CA THR A 88 6.76 -13.01 -10.84
C THR A 88 7.60 -12.98 -9.57
N ALA A 89 7.46 -14.00 -8.73
CA ALA A 89 8.27 -14.19 -7.52
C ALA A 89 9.66 -14.77 -7.86
N ALA A 90 10.58 -14.75 -6.90
CA ALA A 90 11.95 -15.26 -7.07
C ALA A 90 12.01 -16.77 -7.39
N ASP A 91 11.01 -17.54 -6.95
CA ASP A 91 10.89 -18.98 -7.24
C ASP A 91 10.25 -19.30 -8.61
N GLY A 92 9.88 -18.27 -9.36
CA GLY A 92 9.24 -18.38 -10.68
C GLY A 92 7.71 -18.47 -10.66
N THR A 93 7.09 -18.43 -9.48
CA THR A 93 5.62 -18.33 -9.35
C THR A 93 5.13 -17.07 -10.04
N GLN A 94 4.06 -17.19 -10.83
CA GLN A 94 3.44 -16.07 -11.53
C GLN A 94 2.01 -15.88 -11.08
N GLU A 95 1.66 -14.65 -10.75
CA GLU A 95 0.30 -14.26 -10.40
C GLU A 95 -0.10 -12.96 -11.07
N ARG A 96 -1.40 -12.79 -11.30
CA ARG A 96 -1.91 -11.50 -11.79
C ARG A 96 -1.79 -10.47 -10.68
N TRP A 97 -1.41 -9.25 -11.07
CA TRP A 97 -1.34 -8.12 -10.15
C TRP A 97 -2.63 -7.94 -9.34
N GLN A 98 -3.80 -8.03 -9.98
CA GLN A 98 -5.09 -7.88 -9.28
C GLN A 98 -5.30 -8.98 -8.24
N THR A 99 -4.90 -10.21 -8.56
CA THR A 99 -5.07 -11.38 -7.69
C THR A 99 -4.23 -11.27 -6.42
N LEU A 100 -3.04 -10.66 -6.47
CA LEU A 100 -2.26 -10.40 -5.25
C LEU A 100 -2.96 -9.45 -4.26
N HIS A 101 -3.83 -8.57 -4.75
CA HIS A 101 -4.66 -7.70 -3.91
C HIS A 101 -5.94 -8.36 -3.41
N GLU A 102 -6.43 -9.39 -4.10
CA GLU A 102 -7.64 -10.12 -3.71
C GLU A 102 -7.41 -11.01 -2.47
N PHE A 103 -6.17 -11.47 -2.24
CA PHE A 103 -5.82 -12.29 -1.09
C PHE A 103 -5.31 -11.45 0.09
N ALA A 104 -5.94 -11.62 1.26
CA ALA A 104 -5.57 -10.90 2.49
C ALA A 104 -4.14 -11.22 2.99
N ASP A 105 -3.59 -12.38 2.61
CA ASP A 105 -2.25 -12.81 3.02
C ASP A 105 -1.16 -12.19 2.16
N THR A 106 -1.46 -11.76 0.92
CA THR A 106 -0.48 -11.15 0.00
C THR A 106 -0.72 -9.66 -0.22
N GLY A 107 -1.95 -9.18 -0.09
CA GLY A 107 -2.32 -7.79 -0.23
C GLY A 107 -2.36 -7.03 1.10
N PRO A 108 -2.10 -5.71 1.11
CA PRO A 108 -1.63 -4.88 -0.01
C PRO A 108 -0.13 -5.04 -0.27
N ILE A 109 0.28 -4.97 -1.55
CA ILE A 109 1.70 -5.01 -1.91
C ILE A 109 2.31 -3.59 -1.95
N ARG A 110 3.58 -3.45 -1.54
CA ARG A 110 4.32 -2.18 -1.46
C ARG A 110 5.42 -2.10 -2.50
N LEU A 111 5.68 -0.90 -3.03
CA LEU A 111 6.76 -0.70 -4.00
C LEU A 111 8.12 -0.68 -3.29
N LEU A 112 9.02 -1.58 -3.68
CA LEU A 112 10.41 -1.60 -3.19
C LEU A 112 11.35 -0.81 -4.11
N ARG A 113 11.15 -0.91 -5.43
CA ARG A 113 12.03 -0.28 -6.42
C ARG A 113 11.26 0.14 -7.67
N GLN A 114 11.44 1.39 -8.07
CA GLN A 114 10.93 1.93 -9.33
C GLN A 114 11.51 1.19 -10.54
N ALA A 115 10.78 1.17 -11.66
CA ALA A 115 11.29 0.64 -12.91
C ALA A 115 12.51 1.47 -13.37
N PRO A 116 13.52 0.85 -14.01
CA PRO A 116 14.59 1.59 -14.67
C PRO A 116 14.00 2.35 -15.88
N GLY A 117 13.46 3.55 -15.64
CA GLY A 117 13.00 4.49 -16.66
C GLY A 117 11.61 5.11 -16.46
N GLN A 118 11.46 5.98 -15.46
CA GLN A 118 10.96 7.34 -15.69
C GLN A 118 11.93 8.28 -14.97
N PRO A 119 12.58 9.24 -15.65
CA PRO A 119 13.09 10.43 -14.98
C PRO A 119 11.95 10.98 -14.15
N GLY A 120 12.23 11.46 -12.94
CA GLY A 120 11.19 12.11 -12.15
C GLY A 120 10.47 13.14 -13.01
N ASP A 121 9.18 13.34 -12.76
CA ASP A 121 8.67 14.71 -12.82
C ASP A 121 9.54 15.52 -11.84
N GLU A 122 10.74 15.91 -12.28
CA GLU A 122 11.42 17.07 -11.76
C GLU A 122 10.44 18.20 -12.04
N ARG A 123 9.57 18.51 -11.07
CA ARG A 123 8.97 19.84 -11.02
C ARG A 123 10.15 20.80 -11.21
N PRO A 124 10.19 21.62 -12.27
CA PRO A 124 11.12 22.72 -12.25
C PRO A 124 10.69 23.56 -11.05
N GLY A 125 11.59 23.71 -10.09
CA GLY A 125 11.53 24.84 -9.18
C GLY A 125 11.71 26.10 -10.02
N GLY A 126 10.61 26.60 -10.57
CA GLY A 126 10.33 28.02 -10.75
C GLY A 126 9.13 28.30 -9.86
N GLU A 127 9.11 29.30 -9.00
CA GLU A 127 9.87 30.56 -8.96
C GLU A 127 10.31 30.90 -7.53
#